data_AF-A0A7W1S0A2-F1
#
_entry.id   AF-A0A7W1S0A2-F1
#
_cell.length_a   1.000
_cell.length_b   1.000
_cell.length_c   1.000
_cell.angle_alpha   90.00
_cell.angle_beta   90.00
_cell.angle_gamma   90.00
#
_symmetry.space_group_name_H-M   'P 1'
#
loop_
_entity.id
_entity.type
_entity.pdbx_description
1 polymer ?
#
loop_
_entity_poly.entity_id
_entity_poly.type
_entity_poly.pdbx_seq_one_letter_code
_entity_poly.pdbx_strand_id
1 'polypeptide(L)'
;MSQPLLNLDQEWHRQRATLRANHLRPPPLVTAGLDLVHQPDLRRSKRVQVSGMALIFGIFPSNLAEFIELARTRLRLGQGSDSQRAELTGILSTRIQALWAWMPTLSQDCYLEFDHATGTPHIWLIGPGPDDQREIDPDADHRALDEAFLSALVITSTKHWGGQDGLERLIERFGRKPLLVAAQVAEALERDEVREAFELARQRWPRLHDDDESTWEPIAEEEQAWVCVQLGRLALRLALPRAARHLLGQARFGDVSAVAWFDLGQACETLDDLAGAEAAFARFANHHGEDPDGWRRLLFCRLRLGQWREADQALKRFRAAGGEDAVLVDRLANTLRHVPL
;
A
#
# COMPACT_ATOMS: atom_id res chain seq x y z
N MET A 1 9.80 29.77 -10.15
CA MET A 1 9.71 28.33 -9.88
C MET A 1 9.08 27.68 -11.09
N SER A 2 9.76 26.69 -11.68
CA SER A 2 9.17 25.80 -12.68
C SER A 2 7.93 25.13 -12.08
N GLN A 3 6.91 24.88 -12.90
CA GLN A 3 5.83 23.96 -12.58
C GLN A 3 6.11 22.66 -13.34
N PRO A 4 5.60 21.50 -12.89
CA PRO A 4 5.65 20.29 -13.71
C PRO A 4 5.00 20.56 -15.06
N LEU A 5 5.58 20.01 -16.12
CA LEU A 5 5.12 20.13 -17.50
C LEU A 5 3.70 19.58 -17.66
N LEU A 6 3.39 18.51 -16.94
CA LEU A 6 2.04 18.00 -16.82
C LEU A 6 1.31 18.73 -15.70
N ASN A 7 0.37 19.60 -16.08
CA ASN A 7 -0.57 20.19 -15.15
C ASN A 7 -1.48 19.10 -14.56
N LEU A 8 -1.69 19.13 -13.24
CA LEU A 8 -2.56 18.24 -12.47
C LEU A 8 -4.02 18.23 -12.95
N ASP A 9 -4.43 19.23 -13.72
CA ASP A 9 -5.77 19.30 -14.32
C ASP A 9 -6.01 18.23 -15.40
N GLN A 10 -4.96 17.56 -15.87
CA GLN A 10 -5.11 16.46 -16.82
C GLN A 10 -5.91 15.32 -16.22
N GLU A 11 -6.80 14.74 -17.03
CA GLU A 11 -7.76 13.71 -16.62
C GLU A 11 -7.09 12.53 -15.91
N TRP A 12 -5.87 12.17 -16.32
CA TRP A 12 -5.08 11.12 -15.69
C TRP A 12 -4.73 11.40 -14.22
N HIS A 13 -4.25 12.60 -13.89
CA HIS A 13 -3.97 12.98 -12.50
C HIS A 13 -5.23 12.94 -11.66
N ARG A 14 -6.37 13.37 -12.24
CA ARG A 14 -7.68 13.26 -11.60
C ARG A 14 -8.12 11.81 -11.40
N GLN A 15 -7.88 10.92 -12.36
CA GLN A 15 -8.18 9.49 -12.22
C GLN A 15 -7.32 8.85 -11.13
N ARG A 16 -6.00 9.10 -11.09
CA ARG A 16 -5.13 8.62 -10.00
C ARG A 16 -5.53 9.23 -8.64
N ALA A 17 -5.83 10.52 -8.60
CA ALA A 17 -6.35 11.18 -7.39
C ALA A 17 -7.67 10.55 -6.93
N THR A 18 -8.55 10.18 -7.86
CA THR A 18 -9.82 9.52 -7.58
C THR A 18 -9.60 8.09 -7.07
N LEU A 19 -8.69 7.32 -7.66
CA LEU A 19 -8.30 6.01 -7.14
C LEU A 19 -7.80 6.13 -5.69
N ARG A 20 -6.91 7.09 -5.42
CA ARG A 20 -6.41 7.38 -4.07
C ARG A 20 -7.53 7.77 -3.09
N ALA A 21 -8.42 8.68 -3.50
CA ALA A 21 -9.54 9.13 -2.70
C ALA A 21 -10.52 8.00 -2.36
N ASN A 22 -10.58 6.96 -3.20
CA ASN A 22 -11.39 5.77 -3.00
C ASN A 22 -10.61 4.61 -2.36
N HIS A 23 -9.41 4.86 -1.82
CA HIS A 23 -8.53 3.83 -1.23
C HIS A 23 -8.17 2.68 -2.19
N LEU A 24 -8.22 2.95 -3.50
CA LEU A 24 -7.77 2.03 -4.53
C LEU A 24 -6.31 2.31 -4.87
N ARG A 25 -5.51 1.25 -4.98
CA ARG A 25 -4.09 1.35 -5.32
C ARG A 25 -3.94 1.68 -6.80
N PRO A 26 -3.39 2.85 -7.17
CA PRO A 26 -3.08 3.11 -8.56
C PRO A 26 -1.96 2.16 -9.04
N PRO A 27 -1.80 1.96 -10.36
CA PRO A 27 -0.66 1.21 -10.88
C PRO A 27 0.64 1.80 -10.33
N PRO A 28 1.57 0.93 -9.84
CA PRO A 28 2.72 1.39 -9.08
C PRO A 28 3.69 2.18 -9.95
N LEU A 29 3.79 1.84 -11.25
CA LEU A 29 4.69 2.48 -12.19
C LEU A 29 4.03 2.68 -13.56
N VAL A 30 4.03 3.92 -14.06
CA VAL A 30 3.48 4.28 -15.38
C VAL A 30 4.46 5.21 -16.09
N THR A 31 4.62 5.09 -17.41
CA THR A 31 5.43 6.01 -18.22
C THR A 31 4.61 6.63 -19.35
N ALA A 32 4.95 7.85 -19.75
CA ALA A 32 4.32 8.56 -20.86
C ALA A 32 5.33 9.34 -21.70
N GLY A 33 5.06 9.42 -23.00
CA GLY A 33 5.73 10.31 -23.94
C GLY A 33 4.97 11.63 -24.06
N LEU A 34 5.67 12.76 -23.94
CA LEU A 34 5.10 14.10 -23.92
C LEU A 34 5.62 14.98 -25.06
N ASP A 35 4.71 15.40 -25.93
CA ASP A 35 5.00 16.42 -26.94
C ASP A 35 4.67 17.82 -26.42
N LEU A 36 5.62 18.73 -26.64
CA LEU A 36 5.44 20.15 -26.38
C LEU A 36 4.92 20.84 -27.64
N VAL A 37 3.65 21.22 -27.64
CA VAL A 37 3.05 22.00 -28.73
C VAL A 37 3.08 23.47 -28.35
N HIS A 38 3.75 24.28 -29.17
CA HIS A 38 3.73 25.73 -29.02
C HIS A 38 2.47 26.28 -29.70
N GLN A 39 1.55 26.87 -28.94
CA GLN A 39 0.41 27.60 -29.50
C GLN A 39 0.77 29.07 -29.67
N PRO A 40 0.83 29.58 -30.91
CA PRO A 40 1.27 30.96 -31.19
C PRO A 40 0.32 32.03 -30.65
N ASP A 41 -0.97 31.72 -30.49
CA ASP A 41 -2.00 32.70 -30.09
C ASP A 41 -2.05 32.99 -28.59
N LEU A 42 -1.52 32.09 -27.75
CA LEU A 42 -1.41 32.28 -26.32
C LEU A 42 0.04 32.62 -26.00
N ARG A 43 0.37 33.91 -26.06
CA ARG A 43 1.73 34.49 -25.93
C ARG A 43 2.56 34.02 -24.71
N ARG A 44 2.05 33.17 -23.82
CA ARG A 44 2.76 32.65 -22.64
C ARG A 44 2.47 31.18 -22.25
N SER A 45 1.63 30.42 -22.94
CA SER A 45 1.32 29.05 -22.51
C SER A 45 1.82 28.01 -23.50
N LYS A 46 2.85 27.25 -23.09
CA LYS A 46 3.17 25.97 -23.74
C LYS A 46 2.05 24.99 -23.39
N ARG A 47 1.49 24.30 -24.38
CA ARG A 47 0.55 23.20 -24.13
C ARG A 47 1.33 21.90 -24.23
N VAL A 48 1.23 21.08 -23.19
CA VAL A 48 1.80 19.73 -23.19
C VAL A 48 0.71 18.77 -23.64
N GLN A 49 1.01 17.99 -24.67
CA GLN A 49 0.15 16.92 -25.17
C GLN A 49 0.80 15.59 -24.83
N VAL A 50 0.05 14.69 -24.20
CA VAL A 50 0.49 13.31 -24.00
C VAL A 50 0.35 12.58 -25.34
N SER A 51 1.48 12.14 -25.91
CA SER A 51 1.54 11.51 -27.22
C SER A 51 1.31 10.01 -27.14
N GLY A 52 1.63 9.43 -25.99
CA GLY A 52 1.25 8.06 -25.65
C GLY A 52 1.65 7.70 -24.23
N MET A 53 1.08 6.60 -23.73
CA MET A 53 1.27 6.13 -22.36
C MET A 53 1.45 4.62 -22.35
N ALA A 54 2.35 4.13 -21.50
CA ALA A 54 2.61 2.71 -21.31
C ALA A 54 2.69 2.38 -19.82
N LEU A 55 2.12 1.23 -19.44
CA LEU A 55 2.31 0.66 -18.11
C LEU A 55 3.65 -0.10 -18.10
N ILE A 56 4.49 0.17 -17.11
CA ILE A 56 5.75 -0.57 -16.97
C ILE A 56 5.50 -1.75 -16.04
N PHE A 57 5.55 -2.95 -16.61
CA PHE A 57 5.57 -4.19 -15.86
C PHE A 57 7.02 -4.55 -15.52
N GLY A 58 7.32 -4.75 -14.23
CA GLY A 58 8.66 -5.07 -13.78
C GLY A 58 8.88 -4.88 -12.28
N ILE A 59 10.15 -4.94 -11.88
CA ILE A 59 10.61 -4.70 -10.50
C ILE A 59 10.46 -3.20 -10.23
N PHE A 60 9.73 -2.86 -9.17
CA PHE A 60 9.61 -1.48 -8.71
C PHE A 60 10.96 -1.04 -8.11
N PRO A 61 11.47 0.17 -8.40
CA PRO A 61 12.78 0.58 -7.95
C PRO A 61 12.83 0.71 -6.43
N SER A 62 13.96 0.30 -5.84
CA SER A 62 14.13 0.30 -4.38
C SER A 62 14.62 1.65 -3.83
N ASN A 63 15.04 2.57 -4.69
CA ASN A 63 15.54 3.90 -4.35
C ASN A 63 15.41 4.87 -5.54
N LEU A 64 15.68 6.16 -5.30
CA LEU A 64 15.54 7.22 -6.31
C LEU A 64 16.52 7.05 -7.47
N ALA A 65 17.77 6.64 -7.18
CA ALA A 65 18.78 6.44 -8.24
C ALA A 65 18.32 5.35 -9.22
N GLU A 66 17.75 4.25 -8.73
CA GLU A 66 17.18 3.20 -9.58
C GLU A 66 15.94 3.65 -10.35
N PHE A 67 15.12 4.53 -9.78
CA PHE A 67 13.98 5.10 -10.50
C PHE A 67 14.44 5.98 -11.66
N ILE A 68 15.47 6.80 -11.45
CA ILE A 68 16.11 7.60 -12.50
C ILE A 68 16.76 6.69 -13.55
N GLU A 69 17.51 5.67 -13.13
CA GLU A 69 18.13 4.73 -14.07
C GLU A 69 17.10 3.87 -14.80
N LEU A 70 15.98 3.53 -14.18
CA LEU A 70 14.87 2.85 -14.85
C LEU A 70 14.29 3.75 -15.94
N ALA A 71 14.08 5.04 -15.65
CA ALA A 71 13.69 6.01 -16.66
C ALA A 71 14.76 6.11 -17.77
N ARG A 72 16.06 6.18 -17.42
CA ARG A 72 17.13 6.23 -18.42
C ARG A 72 17.19 4.95 -19.27
N THR A 73 17.03 3.77 -18.71
CA THR A 73 17.24 2.48 -19.40
C THR A 73 16.02 1.98 -20.14
N ARG A 74 14.82 2.16 -19.59
CA ARG A 74 13.57 1.83 -20.28
C ARG A 74 13.22 2.85 -21.33
N LEU A 75 13.73 4.07 -21.21
CA LEU A 75 13.32 5.17 -22.06
C LEU A 75 14.42 5.76 -22.95
N ARG A 76 15.70 5.58 -22.61
CA ARG A 76 16.74 5.43 -23.63
C ARG A 76 16.77 3.96 -23.95
N LEU A 77 16.15 3.61 -25.06
CA LEU A 77 16.33 2.36 -25.77
C LEU A 77 17.82 2.03 -25.79
N GLY A 78 18.28 1.24 -24.81
CA GLY A 78 19.67 0.87 -24.65
C GLY A 78 20.15 0.12 -25.88
N GLN A 79 21.45 -0.15 -25.99
CA GLN A 79 22.05 -0.86 -27.13
C GLN A 79 21.60 -2.34 -27.30
N GLY A 80 20.49 -2.76 -26.67
CA GLY A 80 19.93 -4.10 -26.71
C GLY A 80 18.55 -4.14 -27.37
N SER A 81 18.53 -4.65 -28.61
CA SER A 81 17.37 -4.97 -29.46
C SER A 81 16.68 -3.80 -30.19
N ASP A 82 16.93 -3.69 -31.49
CA ASP A 82 16.27 -2.76 -32.41
C ASP A 82 14.74 -2.99 -32.53
N SER A 83 14.24 -4.16 -32.11
CA SER A 83 12.82 -4.52 -32.19
C SER A 83 11.95 -3.82 -31.13
N GLN A 84 12.32 -3.88 -29.85
CA GLN A 84 11.62 -3.14 -28.78
C GLN A 84 11.73 -1.64 -29.00
N ARG A 85 12.86 -1.21 -29.58
CA ARG A 85 13.08 0.14 -30.06
C ARG A 85 12.03 0.56 -31.06
N ALA A 86 11.83 -0.21 -32.13
CA ALA A 86 10.85 0.11 -33.16
C ALA A 86 9.41 0.20 -32.60
N GLU A 87 9.03 -0.70 -31.69
CA GLU A 87 7.68 -0.71 -31.09
C GLU A 87 7.40 0.54 -30.23
N LEU A 88 8.37 0.95 -29.40
CA LEU A 88 8.19 2.10 -28.50
C LEU A 88 8.52 3.44 -29.16
N THR A 89 9.27 3.46 -30.27
CA THR A 89 9.62 4.72 -30.98
C THR A 89 8.37 5.48 -31.43
N GLY A 90 7.31 4.79 -31.86
CA GLY A 90 6.05 5.47 -32.24
C GLY A 90 5.30 6.13 -31.08
N ILE A 91 5.54 5.67 -29.84
CA ILE A 91 4.83 6.12 -28.63
C ILE A 91 5.68 7.09 -27.79
N LEU A 92 7.01 6.89 -27.76
CA LEU A 92 7.94 7.53 -26.84
C LEU A 92 9.05 8.34 -27.54
N SER A 93 8.96 8.58 -28.86
CA SER A 93 9.91 9.47 -29.61
C SER A 93 9.73 10.96 -29.32
N THR A 94 9.16 11.30 -28.18
CA THR A 94 8.94 12.66 -27.74
C THR A 94 10.20 13.21 -27.09
N ARG A 95 10.37 14.54 -27.09
CA ARG A 95 11.54 15.16 -26.44
C ARG A 95 11.58 14.92 -24.93
N ILE A 96 10.41 14.94 -24.30
CA ILE A 96 10.26 14.74 -22.87
C ILE A 96 9.49 13.44 -22.64
N GLN A 97 9.94 12.70 -21.66
CA GLN A 97 9.21 11.57 -21.11
C GLN A 97 8.97 11.78 -19.64
N ALA A 98 7.96 11.10 -19.13
CA ALA A 98 7.68 11.15 -17.72
C ALA A 98 7.32 9.79 -17.13
N LEU A 99 7.70 9.60 -15.86
CA LEU A 99 7.56 8.37 -15.10
C LEU A 99 6.93 8.69 -13.74
N TRP A 100 6.00 7.85 -13.29
CA TRP A 100 5.30 8.04 -12.02
C TRP A 100 5.48 6.83 -11.12
N ALA A 101 5.82 7.06 -9.86
CA ALA A 101 5.83 6.07 -8.81
C ALA A 101 4.91 6.48 -7.66
N TRP A 102 3.99 5.61 -7.26
CA TRP A 102 3.15 5.86 -6.08
C TRP A 102 3.98 5.68 -4.80
N MET A 103 3.89 6.64 -3.87
CA MET A 103 4.55 6.61 -2.57
C MET A 103 3.52 6.55 -1.45
N PRO A 104 3.11 5.34 -1.00
CA PRO A 104 2.05 5.17 0.01
C PRO A 104 2.35 5.91 1.32
N THR A 105 3.61 5.91 1.75
CA THR A 105 4.04 6.54 3.02
C THR A 105 3.99 8.06 2.98
N LEU A 106 4.06 8.67 1.79
CA LEU A 106 3.95 10.11 1.60
C LEU A 106 2.55 10.54 1.15
N SER A 107 1.68 9.59 0.78
CA SER A 107 0.41 9.87 0.09
C SER A 107 0.58 10.72 -1.17
N GLN A 108 1.73 10.61 -1.84
CA GLN A 108 2.14 11.41 -2.99
C GLN A 108 2.60 10.53 -4.16
N ASP A 109 2.51 11.03 -5.38
CA ASP A 109 3.19 10.45 -6.54
C ASP A 109 4.57 11.10 -6.67
N CYS A 110 5.61 10.29 -6.82
CA CYS A 110 6.92 10.73 -7.29
C CYS A 110 6.90 10.76 -8.82
N TYR A 111 6.98 11.96 -9.38
CA TYR A 111 6.88 12.23 -10.80
C TYR A 111 8.25 12.67 -11.32
N LEU A 112 8.78 11.94 -12.29
CA LEU A 112 10.06 12.23 -12.93
C LEU A 112 9.80 12.65 -14.37
N GLU A 113 10.34 13.79 -14.76
CA GLU A 113 10.44 14.27 -16.13
C GLU A 113 11.87 14.09 -16.61
N PHE A 114 12.04 13.58 -17.82
CA PHE A 114 13.35 13.38 -18.42
C PHE A 114 13.41 14.09 -19.77
N ASP A 115 14.23 15.13 -19.89
CA ASP A 115 14.50 15.80 -21.18
C ASP A 115 15.65 15.07 -21.88
N HIS A 116 15.34 14.42 -23.00
CA HIS A 116 16.36 13.70 -23.78
C HIS A 116 17.46 14.58 -24.33
N ALA A 117 17.16 15.86 -24.60
CA ALA A 117 18.11 16.78 -25.20
C ALA A 117 19.22 17.17 -24.20
N THR A 118 18.86 17.34 -22.92
CA THR A 118 19.81 17.75 -21.86
C THR A 118 20.30 16.58 -21.03
N GLY A 119 19.53 15.48 -20.96
CA GLY A 119 19.80 14.35 -20.08
C GLY A 119 19.53 14.64 -18.60
N THR A 120 18.91 15.78 -18.29
CA THR A 120 18.60 16.25 -16.95
C THR A 120 17.24 15.70 -16.51
N PRO A 121 17.16 14.99 -15.36
CA PRO A 121 15.89 14.65 -14.74
C PRO A 121 15.37 15.83 -13.91
N HIS A 122 14.06 16.08 -13.97
CA HIS A 122 13.34 16.92 -12.99
C HIS A 122 12.40 16.02 -12.21
N ILE A 123 12.45 16.11 -10.88
CA ILE A 123 11.69 15.22 -10.00
C ILE A 123 10.74 16.07 -9.17
N TRP A 124 9.52 15.60 -9.03
CA TRP A 124 8.45 16.29 -8.35
C TRP A 124 7.75 15.32 -7.40
N LEU A 125 7.39 15.80 -6.21
CA LEU A 125 6.37 15.14 -5.40
C LEU A 125 5.03 15.83 -5.64
N ILE A 126 4.01 15.03 -5.93
CA ILE A 126 2.67 15.49 -6.28
C ILE A 126 1.65 14.84 -5.36
N GLY A 127 1.02 15.64 -4.52
CA GLY A 127 -0.03 15.22 -3.60
C GLY A 127 -1.44 15.27 -4.17
N PRO A 128 -2.45 15.15 -3.30
CA PRO A 128 -3.86 15.18 -3.70
C PRO A 128 -4.40 16.59 -3.93
N GLY A 129 -3.77 17.62 -3.36
CA GLY A 129 -4.19 19.02 -3.50
C GLY A 129 -3.61 19.70 -4.75
N PRO A 130 -4.30 20.70 -5.33
CA PRO A 130 -3.81 21.42 -6.51
C PRO A 130 -2.51 22.20 -6.26
N ASP A 131 -2.25 22.57 -5.01
CA ASP A 131 -1.05 23.29 -4.58
C ASP A 131 -0.03 22.37 -3.88
N ASP A 132 -0.31 21.08 -3.77
CA ASP A 132 0.58 20.10 -3.12
C ASP A 132 1.57 19.53 -4.13
N GLN A 133 2.45 20.39 -4.62
CA GLN A 133 3.49 20.04 -5.57
C GLN A 133 4.83 20.68 -5.19
N ARG A 134 5.90 19.88 -5.20
CA ARG A 134 7.25 20.32 -4.84
C ARG A 134 8.28 19.72 -5.78
N GLU A 135 9.11 20.56 -6.40
CA GLU A 135 10.32 20.11 -7.09
C GLU A 135 11.32 19.60 -6.03
N ILE A 136 11.91 18.45 -6.31
CA ILE A 136 12.83 17.75 -5.42
C ILE A 136 14.25 18.00 -5.88
N ASP A 137 15.13 18.32 -4.94
CA ASP A 137 16.56 18.29 -5.17
C ASP A 137 17.05 16.86 -4.91
N PRO A 138 17.44 16.09 -5.94
CA PRO A 138 17.84 14.71 -5.76
C PRO A 138 19.04 14.57 -4.80
N ASP A 139 19.95 15.55 -4.75
CA ASP A 139 21.12 15.46 -3.88
C ASP A 139 20.74 15.70 -2.41
N ALA A 140 19.82 16.62 -2.15
CA ALA A 140 19.38 16.96 -0.80
C ALA A 140 18.31 16.00 -0.25
N ASP A 141 17.36 15.57 -1.08
CA ASP A 141 16.18 14.80 -0.66
C ASP A 141 16.34 13.27 -0.84
N HIS A 142 17.44 12.76 -1.43
CA HIS A 142 17.57 11.32 -1.78
C HIS A 142 17.27 10.38 -0.61
N ARG A 143 17.74 10.65 0.61
CA ARG A 143 17.57 9.72 1.73
C ARG A 143 16.10 9.47 2.07
N ALA A 144 15.31 10.53 2.17
CA ALA A 144 13.89 10.43 2.48
C ALA A 144 13.12 9.75 1.34
N LEU A 145 13.50 10.03 0.10
CA LEU A 145 12.90 9.38 -1.06
C LEU A 145 13.29 7.93 -1.20
N ASP A 146 14.53 7.55 -0.89
CA ASP A 146 14.98 6.16 -0.90
C ASP A 146 14.20 5.34 0.13
N GLU A 147 13.91 5.91 1.30
CA GLU A 147 13.04 5.28 2.29
C GLU A 147 11.60 5.16 1.81
N ALA A 148 11.07 6.17 1.11
CA ALA A 148 9.75 6.11 0.51
C ALA A 148 9.66 5.07 -0.62
N PHE A 149 10.67 4.97 -1.49
CA PHE A 149 10.77 3.96 -2.54
C PHE A 149 10.84 2.56 -1.97
N LEU A 150 11.70 2.34 -0.97
CA LEU A 150 11.80 1.04 -0.29
C LEU A 150 10.46 0.67 0.36
N SER A 151 9.79 1.64 0.99
CA SER A 151 8.47 1.43 1.58
C SER A 151 7.42 1.10 0.53
N ALA A 152 7.39 1.83 -0.58
CA ALA A 152 6.48 1.56 -1.69
C ALA A 152 6.70 0.17 -2.29
N LEU A 153 7.96 -0.23 -2.48
CA LEU A 153 8.33 -1.58 -2.91
C LEU A 153 7.75 -2.63 -1.97
N VAL A 154 7.98 -2.49 -0.66
CA VAL A 154 7.59 -3.46 0.38
C VAL A 154 6.08 -3.48 0.66
N ILE A 155 5.39 -2.34 0.55
CA ILE A 155 3.96 -2.27 0.86
C ILE A 155 3.11 -2.81 -0.30
N THR A 156 3.62 -2.74 -1.54
CA THR A 156 2.81 -3.05 -2.72
C THR A 156 2.53 -4.55 -2.83
N SER A 157 3.56 -5.42 -2.85
CA SER A 157 3.40 -6.88 -2.88
C SER A 157 4.75 -7.61 -2.83
N THR A 158 4.75 -8.80 -2.21
CA THR A 158 5.85 -9.80 -2.24
C THR A 158 6.38 -10.10 -3.64
N LYS A 159 5.50 -10.03 -4.65
CA LYS A 159 5.85 -10.22 -6.06
C LYS A 159 6.80 -9.15 -6.60
N HIS A 160 6.79 -7.94 -6.04
CA HIS A 160 7.60 -6.84 -6.56
C HIS A 160 9.06 -6.88 -6.11
N TRP A 161 9.33 -7.43 -4.92
CA TRP A 161 10.70 -7.66 -4.48
C TRP A 161 11.20 -9.08 -4.74
N GLY A 162 10.44 -9.93 -5.43
CA GLY A 162 10.91 -11.26 -5.85
C GLY A 162 10.90 -12.33 -4.75
N GLY A 163 10.00 -12.23 -3.77
CA GLY A 163 9.88 -13.19 -2.67
C GLY A 163 11.09 -13.19 -1.73
N GLN A 164 11.38 -14.34 -1.11
CA GLN A 164 12.42 -14.46 -0.09
C GLN A 164 13.82 -14.05 -0.60
N ASP A 165 14.26 -14.56 -1.75
CA ASP A 165 15.59 -14.27 -2.30
C ASP A 165 15.81 -12.77 -2.52
N GLY A 166 14.80 -12.07 -3.05
CA GLY A 166 14.95 -10.64 -3.28
C GLY A 166 14.79 -9.82 -1.99
N LEU A 167 14.04 -10.30 -1.00
CA LEU A 167 14.04 -9.70 0.34
C LEU A 167 15.40 -9.84 1.03
N GLU A 168 16.07 -10.98 0.90
CA GLU A 168 17.44 -11.18 1.39
C GLU A 168 18.43 -10.19 0.74
N ARG A 169 18.33 -9.97 -0.58
CA ARG A 169 19.13 -8.95 -1.29
C ARG A 169 18.83 -7.53 -0.82
N LEU A 170 17.56 -7.21 -0.53
CA LEU A 170 17.20 -5.91 0.04
C LEU A 170 17.80 -5.72 1.44
N ILE A 171 17.83 -6.76 2.26
CA ILE A 171 18.45 -6.72 3.60
C ILE A 171 19.97 -6.59 3.50
N GLU A 172 20.61 -7.31 2.59
CA GLU A 172 22.05 -7.16 2.33
C GLU A 172 22.40 -5.72 1.96
N ARG A 173 21.57 -5.09 1.11
CA ARG A 173 21.81 -3.74 0.61
C ARG A 173 21.44 -2.63 1.61
N PHE A 174 20.28 -2.72 2.25
CA PHE A 174 19.72 -1.65 3.08
C PHE A 174 19.85 -1.92 4.58
N GLY A 175 20.39 -3.08 4.96
CA GLY A 175 20.47 -3.54 6.33
C GLY A 175 19.13 -4.07 6.85
N ARG A 176 19.11 -4.44 8.14
CA ARG A 176 17.92 -4.95 8.83
C ARG A 176 16.98 -3.82 9.28
N LYS A 177 16.51 -3.01 8.33
CA LYS A 177 15.51 -1.98 8.61
C LYS A 177 14.22 -2.64 9.16
N PRO A 178 13.49 -1.99 10.09
CA PRO A 178 12.22 -2.49 10.63
C PRO A 178 11.24 -3.01 9.58
N LEU A 179 11.11 -2.26 8.49
CA LEU A 179 10.26 -2.59 7.35
C LEU A 179 10.60 -3.95 6.71
N LEU A 180 11.89 -4.22 6.51
CA LEU A 180 12.35 -5.45 5.86
C LEU A 180 12.18 -6.65 6.78
N VAL A 181 12.42 -6.47 8.09
CA VAL A 181 12.16 -7.53 9.07
C VAL A 181 10.66 -7.83 9.14
N ALA A 182 9.80 -6.80 9.16
CA ALA A 182 8.34 -6.99 9.10
C ALA A 182 7.88 -7.69 7.82
N ALA A 183 8.56 -7.48 6.68
CA ALA A 183 8.29 -8.24 5.46
C ALA A 183 8.68 -9.71 5.59
N GLN A 184 9.81 -10.03 6.26
CA GLN A 184 10.18 -11.43 6.53
C GLN A 184 9.17 -12.10 7.46
N VAL A 185 8.70 -11.37 8.48
CA VAL A 185 7.62 -11.83 9.38
C VAL A 185 6.36 -12.13 8.56
N ALA A 186 5.96 -11.24 7.65
CA ALA A 186 4.77 -11.45 6.82
C ALA A 186 4.89 -12.71 5.94
N GLU A 187 6.03 -12.92 5.28
CA GLU A 187 6.31 -14.12 4.47
C GLU A 187 6.25 -15.41 5.31
N ALA A 188 6.88 -15.43 6.49
CA ALA A 188 6.83 -16.57 7.39
C ALA A 188 5.39 -16.87 7.87
N LEU A 189 4.59 -15.83 8.13
CA LEU A 189 3.17 -15.99 8.49
C LEU A 189 2.32 -16.53 7.32
N GLU A 190 2.64 -16.20 6.07
CA GLU A 190 1.96 -16.78 4.89
C GLU A 190 2.25 -18.28 4.74
N ARG A 191 3.40 -18.75 5.23
CA ARG A 191 3.77 -20.17 5.32
C ARG A 191 3.30 -20.86 6.60
N ASP A 192 2.56 -20.15 7.47
CA ASP A 192 2.10 -20.61 8.79
C ASP A 192 3.25 -20.93 9.78
N GLU A 193 4.42 -20.33 9.60
CA GLU A 193 5.63 -20.53 10.41
C GLU A 193 5.71 -19.53 11.57
N VAL A 194 4.73 -19.55 12.47
CA VAL A 194 4.57 -18.55 13.55
C VAL A 194 5.83 -18.41 14.43
N ARG A 195 6.52 -19.52 14.73
CA ARG A 195 7.73 -19.50 15.55
C ARG A 195 8.91 -18.84 14.84
N GLU A 196 9.10 -19.11 13.55
CA GLU A 196 10.14 -18.45 12.75
C GLU A 196 9.86 -16.95 12.66
N ALA A 197 8.61 -16.58 12.38
CA ALA A 197 8.16 -15.19 12.35
C ALA A 197 8.46 -14.46 13.67
N PHE A 198 8.22 -15.11 14.82
CA PHE A 198 8.55 -14.54 16.12
C PHE A 198 10.05 -14.37 16.35
N GLU A 199 10.87 -15.37 16.02
CA GLU A 199 12.32 -15.27 16.16
C GLU A 199 12.92 -14.18 15.26
N LEU A 200 12.38 -14.00 14.04
CA LEU A 200 12.75 -12.90 13.14
C LEU A 200 12.41 -11.53 13.77
N ALA A 201 11.21 -11.38 14.33
CA ALA A 201 10.82 -10.15 15.03
C ALA A 201 11.75 -9.86 16.22
N ARG A 202 12.06 -10.87 17.06
CA ARG A 202 12.96 -10.71 18.22
C ARG A 202 14.38 -10.28 17.86
N GLN A 203 14.88 -10.65 16.68
CA GLN A 203 16.19 -10.17 16.23
C GLN A 203 16.25 -8.64 16.09
N ARG A 204 15.11 -8.00 15.76
CA ARG A 204 15.01 -6.54 15.62
C ARG A 204 14.46 -5.85 16.86
N TRP A 205 13.53 -6.49 17.57
CA TRP A 205 12.94 -6.02 18.82
C TRP A 205 13.21 -7.04 19.94
N PRO A 206 14.42 -7.06 20.53
CA PRO A 206 14.85 -8.12 21.46
C PRO A 206 14.04 -8.19 22.76
N ARG A 207 13.31 -7.12 23.08
CA ARG A 207 12.43 -7.04 24.25
C ARG A 207 11.10 -7.75 24.05
N LEU A 208 10.76 -8.17 22.82
CA LEU A 208 9.52 -8.89 22.56
C LEU A 208 9.50 -10.22 23.29
N HIS A 209 8.41 -10.42 24.03
CA HIS A 209 8.09 -11.64 24.73
C HIS A 209 6.74 -12.18 24.24
N ASP A 210 6.61 -13.51 24.19
CA ASP A 210 5.42 -14.22 23.72
C ASP A 210 4.34 -14.37 24.80
N ASP A 211 4.62 -13.91 26.02
CA ASP A 211 3.72 -13.92 27.17
C ASP A 211 3.51 -12.53 27.80
N ASP A 212 4.28 -11.52 27.39
CA ASP A 212 4.19 -10.14 27.90
C ASP A 212 3.83 -9.15 26.79
N GLU A 213 2.54 -8.83 26.72
CA GLU A 213 1.96 -7.87 25.77
C GLU A 213 2.54 -6.45 25.92
N SER A 214 3.03 -6.06 27.10
CA SER A 214 3.53 -4.69 27.34
C SER A 214 4.79 -4.37 26.53
N THR A 215 5.55 -5.41 26.17
CA THR A 215 6.77 -5.27 25.36
C THR A 215 6.50 -4.84 23.92
N TRP A 216 5.26 -4.96 23.46
CA TRP A 216 4.84 -4.64 22.11
C TRP A 216 4.36 -3.20 21.95
N GLU A 217 3.99 -2.51 23.05
CA GLU A 217 3.42 -1.16 23.01
C GLU A 217 4.38 -0.12 22.38
N PRO A 218 5.69 -0.08 22.71
CA PRO A 218 6.59 0.94 22.17
C PRO A 218 6.71 0.90 20.63
N ILE A 219 6.51 -0.28 20.02
CA ILE A 219 6.58 -0.45 18.56
C ILE A 219 5.52 0.41 17.86
N ALA A 220 4.33 0.54 18.44
CA ALA A 220 3.25 1.31 17.83
C ALA A 220 3.51 2.83 17.81
N GLU A 221 4.43 3.30 18.65
CA GLU A 221 4.84 4.71 18.75
C GLU A 221 6.08 4.99 17.88
N GLU A 222 6.97 4.01 17.75
CA GLU A 222 8.27 4.17 17.09
C GLU A 222 8.26 3.77 15.60
N GLU A 223 7.38 2.86 15.21
CA GLU A 223 7.43 2.22 13.89
C GLU A 223 6.27 2.65 12.99
N GLN A 224 6.48 2.55 11.69
CA GLN A 224 5.44 2.86 10.70
C GLN A 224 4.23 1.91 10.78
N ALA A 225 3.06 2.40 10.37
CA ALA A 225 1.80 1.68 10.47
C ALA A 225 1.83 0.28 9.81
N TRP A 226 2.51 0.13 8.66
CA TRP A 226 2.60 -1.17 7.99
C TRP A 226 3.41 -2.20 8.78
N VAL A 227 4.52 -1.78 9.42
CA VAL A 227 5.31 -2.62 10.32
C VAL A 227 4.46 -3.06 11.51
N CYS A 228 3.76 -2.11 12.13
CA CYS A 228 2.83 -2.38 13.22
C CYS A 228 1.78 -3.41 12.82
N VAL A 229 1.19 -3.30 11.62
CA VAL A 229 0.21 -4.26 11.13
C VAL A 229 0.78 -5.67 11.03
N GLN A 230 1.96 -5.87 10.44
CA GLN A 230 2.52 -7.23 10.32
C GLN A 230 2.86 -7.82 11.70
N LEU A 231 3.39 -7.01 12.62
CA LEU A 231 3.67 -7.44 13.98
C LEU A 231 2.40 -7.69 14.79
N GLY A 232 1.33 -6.93 14.54
CA GLY A 232 0.02 -7.14 15.15
C GLY A 232 -0.61 -8.45 14.68
N ARG A 233 -0.43 -8.84 13.42
CA ARG A 233 -0.83 -10.15 12.89
C ARG A 233 -0.07 -11.28 13.56
N LEU A 234 1.25 -11.12 13.75
CA LEU A 234 2.08 -12.05 14.50
C LEU A 234 1.57 -12.18 15.95
N ALA A 235 1.33 -11.06 16.65
CA ALA A 235 0.79 -11.06 18.01
C ALA A 235 -0.55 -11.80 18.10
N LEU A 236 -1.43 -11.63 17.11
CA LEU A 236 -2.70 -12.36 17.04
C LEU A 236 -2.48 -13.88 16.93
N ARG A 237 -1.52 -14.32 16.10
CA ARG A 237 -1.15 -15.75 15.98
C ARG A 237 -0.49 -16.32 17.24
N LEU A 238 0.16 -15.47 18.04
CA LEU A 238 0.72 -15.82 19.34
C LEU A 238 -0.32 -15.78 20.48
N ALA A 239 -1.60 -15.54 20.16
CA ALA A 239 -2.68 -15.36 21.16
C ALA A 239 -2.40 -14.22 22.17
N LEU A 240 -1.83 -13.11 21.67
CA LEU A 240 -1.59 -11.87 22.41
C LEU A 240 -2.57 -10.77 21.94
N PRO A 241 -3.86 -10.87 22.29
CA PRO A 241 -4.90 -10.05 21.68
C PRO A 241 -4.81 -8.56 22.04
N ARG A 242 -4.26 -8.16 23.20
CA ARG A 242 -4.11 -6.72 23.51
C ARG A 242 -2.98 -6.10 22.70
N ALA A 243 -1.84 -6.80 22.59
CA ALA A 243 -0.74 -6.39 21.73
C ALA A 243 -1.21 -6.30 20.27
N ALA A 244 -1.92 -7.33 19.78
CA ALA A 244 -2.51 -7.34 18.45
C ALA A 244 -3.45 -6.14 18.22
N ARG A 245 -4.41 -5.90 19.14
CA ARG A 245 -5.34 -4.76 19.04
C ARG A 245 -4.60 -3.42 19.00
N HIS A 246 -3.59 -3.24 19.83
CA HIS A 246 -2.82 -2.00 19.90
C HIS A 246 -2.07 -1.72 18.59
N LEU A 247 -1.36 -2.72 18.07
CA LEU A 247 -0.57 -2.62 16.84
C LEU A 247 -1.45 -2.53 15.57
N LEU A 248 -2.47 -3.39 15.45
CA LEU A 248 -3.41 -3.36 14.33
C LEU A 248 -4.25 -2.08 14.32
N GLY A 249 -4.43 -1.43 15.47
CA GLY A 249 -5.05 -0.11 15.55
C GLY A 249 -4.32 0.97 14.73
N GLN A 250 -3.03 0.78 14.44
CA GLN A 250 -2.26 1.67 13.55
C GLN A 250 -2.72 1.63 12.10
N ALA A 251 -3.54 0.64 11.71
CA ALA A 251 -4.20 0.57 10.40
C ALA A 251 -5.01 1.83 10.05
N ARG A 252 -5.43 2.61 11.05
CA ARG A 252 -6.15 3.88 10.84
C ARG A 252 -5.29 5.01 10.26
N PHE A 253 -3.96 4.90 10.33
CA PHE A 253 -3.03 5.97 9.98
C PHE A 253 -2.24 5.71 8.68
N GLY A 254 -2.50 4.61 7.99
CA GLY A 254 -1.76 4.26 6.79
C GLY A 254 -2.62 3.56 5.75
N ASP A 255 -2.13 3.56 4.52
CA ASP A 255 -2.65 2.75 3.42
C ASP A 255 -2.25 1.28 3.63
N VAL A 256 -2.90 0.64 4.61
CA VAL A 256 -2.67 -0.77 4.95
C VAL A 256 -3.75 -1.65 4.34
N SER A 257 -3.43 -2.95 4.19
CA SER A 257 -4.38 -3.93 3.67
C SER A 257 -5.67 -3.93 4.48
N ALA A 258 -6.81 -3.96 3.79
CA ALA A 258 -8.11 -4.04 4.45
C ALA A 258 -8.22 -5.28 5.38
N VAL A 259 -7.48 -6.36 5.09
CA VAL A 259 -7.34 -7.54 5.97
C VAL A 259 -6.89 -7.16 7.39
N ALA A 260 -6.11 -6.09 7.57
CA ALA A 260 -5.72 -5.60 8.89
C ALA A 260 -6.93 -5.19 9.76
N TRP A 261 -8.01 -4.67 9.13
CA TRP A 261 -9.26 -4.37 9.83
C TRP A 261 -9.98 -5.63 10.29
N PHE A 262 -9.91 -6.71 9.51
CA PHE A 262 -10.47 -8.00 9.91
C PHE A 262 -9.71 -8.59 11.09
N ASP A 263 -8.37 -8.57 11.04
CA ASP A 263 -7.51 -9.03 12.13
C ASP A 263 -7.70 -8.18 13.40
N LEU A 264 -7.87 -6.86 13.26
CA LEU A 264 -8.20 -5.98 14.38
C LEU A 264 -9.55 -6.35 15.00
N GLY A 265 -10.56 -6.63 14.17
CA GLY A 265 -11.88 -7.07 14.62
C GLY A 265 -11.81 -8.37 15.42
N GLN A 266 -10.99 -9.33 14.99
CA GLN A 266 -10.75 -10.56 15.75
C GLN A 266 -10.09 -10.28 17.10
N ALA A 267 -9.05 -9.44 17.14
CA ALA A 267 -8.39 -9.08 18.39
C ALA A 267 -9.35 -8.43 19.39
N CYS A 268 -10.20 -7.51 18.91
CA CYS A 268 -11.25 -6.89 19.73
C CYS A 268 -12.30 -7.91 20.20
N GLU A 269 -12.75 -8.82 19.32
CA GLU A 269 -13.71 -9.86 19.68
C GLU A 269 -13.17 -10.80 20.77
N THR A 270 -11.88 -11.18 20.70
CA THR A 270 -11.21 -11.99 21.74
C THR A 270 -11.14 -11.26 23.08
N LEU A 271 -11.06 -9.93 23.08
CA LEU A 271 -11.05 -9.10 24.28
C LEU A 271 -12.45 -8.71 24.79
N ASP A 272 -13.50 -9.23 24.14
CA ASP A 272 -14.90 -8.83 24.38
C ASP A 272 -15.18 -7.33 24.17
N ASP A 273 -14.30 -6.63 23.43
CA ASP A 273 -14.52 -5.27 22.96
C ASP A 273 -15.42 -5.27 21.72
N LEU A 274 -16.71 -5.53 21.96
CA LEU A 274 -17.70 -5.67 20.88
C LEU A 274 -17.85 -4.41 20.02
N ALA A 275 -17.70 -3.22 20.62
CA ALA A 275 -17.78 -1.96 19.90
C ALA A 275 -16.56 -1.77 18.97
N GLY A 276 -15.36 -2.07 19.48
CA GLY A 276 -14.15 -2.08 18.67
C GLY A 276 -14.21 -3.11 17.54
N ALA A 277 -14.74 -4.30 17.82
CA ALA A 277 -14.91 -5.36 16.84
C ALA A 277 -15.90 -4.96 15.73
N GLU A 278 -17.07 -4.40 16.08
CA GLU A 278 -18.06 -3.91 15.11
C GLU A 278 -17.45 -2.86 14.19
N ALA A 279 -16.78 -1.85 14.76
CA ALA A 279 -16.18 -0.78 13.97
C ALA A 279 -15.11 -1.30 12.99
N ALA A 280 -14.29 -2.25 13.42
CA ALA A 280 -13.25 -2.85 12.60
C ALA A 280 -13.83 -3.74 11.49
N PHE A 281 -14.76 -4.64 11.81
CA PHE A 281 -15.42 -5.49 10.81
C PHE A 281 -16.28 -4.69 9.83
N ALA A 282 -16.92 -3.59 10.26
CA ALA A 282 -17.65 -2.69 9.38
C ALA A 282 -16.71 -2.04 8.35
N ARG A 283 -15.53 -1.59 8.77
CA ARG A 283 -14.51 -1.08 7.84
C ARG A 283 -14.06 -2.16 6.87
N PHE A 284 -13.78 -3.37 7.34
CA PHE A 284 -13.40 -4.48 6.46
C PHE A 284 -14.49 -4.78 5.41
N ALA A 285 -15.73 -5.00 5.85
CA ALA A 285 -16.85 -5.36 4.98
C ALA A 285 -17.21 -4.26 3.97
N ASN A 286 -16.98 -2.98 4.30
CA ASN A 286 -17.16 -1.89 3.36
C ASN A 286 -16.12 -1.88 2.23
N HIS A 287 -14.89 -2.36 2.49
CA HIS A 287 -13.84 -2.48 1.47
C HIS A 287 -13.96 -3.80 0.68
N HIS A 288 -14.40 -4.86 1.34
CA HIS A 288 -14.60 -6.20 0.77
C HIS A 288 -16.08 -6.57 0.79
N GLY A 289 -16.88 -5.84 0.01
CA GLY A 289 -18.34 -6.00 -0.01
C GLY A 289 -18.79 -7.37 -0.50
N GLU A 290 -17.94 -8.06 -1.25
CA GLU A 290 -18.15 -9.42 -1.76
C GLU A 290 -17.70 -10.53 -0.82
N ASP A 291 -17.05 -10.25 0.32
CA ASP A 291 -16.59 -11.27 1.25
C ASP A 291 -17.69 -11.63 2.27
N PRO A 292 -18.29 -12.84 2.18
CA PRO A 292 -19.32 -13.26 3.13
C PRO A 292 -18.79 -13.39 4.56
N ASP A 293 -17.51 -13.70 4.78
CA ASP A 293 -17.00 -13.88 6.14
C ASP A 293 -16.93 -12.56 6.92
N GLY A 294 -16.55 -11.48 6.23
CA GLY A 294 -16.59 -10.11 6.76
C GLY A 294 -17.99 -9.71 7.24
N TRP A 295 -19.00 -9.91 6.38
CA TRP A 295 -20.39 -9.63 6.72
C TRP A 295 -20.92 -10.51 7.85
N ARG A 296 -20.52 -11.78 7.90
CA ARG A 296 -20.90 -12.73 8.95
C ARG A 296 -20.37 -12.28 10.32
N ARG A 297 -19.09 -11.91 10.42
CA ARG A 297 -18.50 -11.42 11.67
C ARG A 297 -19.16 -10.13 12.13
N LEU A 298 -19.41 -9.20 11.21
CA LEU A 298 -20.12 -7.95 11.49
C LEU A 298 -21.56 -8.21 11.99
N LEU A 299 -22.30 -9.11 11.35
CA LEU A 299 -23.64 -9.53 11.75
C LEU A 299 -23.64 -10.02 13.21
N PHE A 300 -22.74 -10.93 13.57
CA PHE A 300 -22.69 -11.45 14.93
C PHE A 300 -22.32 -10.39 15.96
N CYS A 301 -21.39 -9.48 15.66
CA CYS A 301 -21.08 -8.35 16.55
C CYS A 301 -22.32 -7.48 16.80
N ARG A 302 -23.06 -7.13 15.74
CA ARG A 302 -24.27 -6.30 15.83
C ARG A 302 -25.41 -6.99 16.59
N LEU A 303 -25.58 -8.30 16.42
CA LEU A 303 -26.54 -9.08 17.20
C LEU A 303 -26.17 -9.07 18.70
N ARG A 304 -24.89 -9.27 19.04
CA ARG A 304 -24.39 -9.23 20.43
C ARG A 304 -24.52 -7.84 21.05
N LEU A 305 -24.42 -6.78 20.24
CA LEU A 305 -24.66 -5.39 20.65
C LEU A 305 -26.15 -4.99 20.72
N GLY A 306 -27.07 -5.86 20.29
CA GLY A 306 -28.51 -5.55 20.23
C GLY A 306 -28.90 -4.57 19.12
N GLN A 307 -28.05 -4.39 18.11
CA GLN A 307 -28.25 -3.49 16.97
C GLN A 307 -29.05 -4.19 15.86
N TRP A 308 -30.33 -4.49 16.14
CA TRP A 308 -31.15 -5.37 15.30
C TRP A 308 -31.35 -4.87 13.86
N ARG A 309 -31.46 -3.54 13.67
CA ARG A 309 -31.67 -2.95 12.35
C ARG A 309 -30.42 -3.06 11.48
N GLU A 310 -29.26 -2.79 12.06
CA GLU A 310 -27.96 -2.87 11.42
C GLU A 310 -27.55 -4.33 11.19
N ALA A 311 -27.96 -5.24 12.07
CA ALA A 311 -27.83 -6.68 11.91
C ALA A 311 -28.65 -7.19 10.72
N ASP A 312 -29.92 -6.78 10.58
CA ASP A 312 -30.75 -7.13 9.41
C ASP A 312 -30.10 -6.67 8.08
N GLN A 313 -29.51 -5.47 8.08
CA GLN A 313 -28.75 -4.99 6.92
C GLN A 313 -27.50 -5.84 6.64
N ALA A 314 -26.74 -6.19 7.68
CA ALA A 314 -25.56 -7.05 7.53
C ALA A 314 -25.95 -8.45 7.02
N LEU A 315 -27.07 -9.02 7.47
CA LEU A 315 -27.59 -10.29 6.97
C LEU A 315 -27.95 -10.24 5.48
N LYS A 316 -28.60 -9.15 5.04
CA LYS A 316 -28.90 -8.94 3.61
C LYS A 316 -27.62 -8.88 2.77
N ARG A 317 -26.59 -8.17 3.27
CA ARG A 317 -25.29 -8.07 2.60
C ARG A 317 -24.54 -9.39 2.58
N PHE A 318 -24.54 -10.14 3.68
CA PHE A 318 -23.98 -11.49 3.77
C PHE A 318 -24.54 -12.41 2.69
N ARG A 319 -25.87 -12.47 2.55
CA ARG A 319 -26.53 -13.28 1.52
C ARG A 319 -26.20 -12.79 0.10
N ALA A 320 -26.15 -11.48 -0.10
CA ALA A 320 -25.77 -10.88 -1.39
C ALA A 320 -24.32 -11.20 -1.77
N ALA A 321 -23.42 -11.38 -0.79
CA ALA A 321 -22.05 -11.82 -0.96
C ALA A 321 -21.91 -13.35 -1.11
N GLY A 322 -23.02 -14.08 -1.26
CA GLY A 322 -23.01 -15.55 -1.43
C GLY A 322 -22.96 -16.34 -0.13
N GLY A 323 -23.16 -15.69 1.02
CA GLY A 323 -23.22 -16.35 2.32
C GLY A 323 -24.43 -17.27 2.46
N GLU A 324 -24.21 -18.46 3.04
CA GLU A 324 -25.25 -19.47 3.26
C GLU A 324 -25.82 -19.40 4.69
N ASP A 325 -27.14 -19.47 4.81
CA ASP A 325 -27.84 -19.43 6.11
C ASP A 325 -27.46 -20.61 7.03
N ALA A 326 -27.11 -21.77 6.46
CA ALA A 326 -26.67 -22.94 7.24
C ALA A 326 -25.42 -22.63 8.08
N VAL A 327 -24.45 -21.89 7.50
CA VAL A 327 -23.22 -21.46 8.20
C VAL A 327 -23.54 -20.52 9.36
N LEU A 328 -24.58 -19.68 9.21
CA LEU A 328 -25.04 -18.80 10.29
C LEU A 328 -25.66 -19.58 11.43
N VAL A 329 -26.52 -20.56 11.14
CA VAL A 329 -27.21 -21.36 12.16
C VAL A 329 -26.20 -22.11 13.02
N ASP A 330 -25.23 -22.77 12.40
CA ASP A 330 -24.20 -23.53 13.14
C ASP A 330 -23.37 -22.62 14.06
N ARG A 331 -23.02 -21.43 13.58
CA ARG A 331 -22.26 -20.45 14.37
C ARG A 331 -23.09 -19.82 15.48
N LEU A 332 -24.32 -19.41 15.19
CA LEU A 332 -25.24 -18.85 16.19
C LEU A 332 -25.50 -19.87 17.31
N ALA A 333 -25.72 -21.13 16.96
CA ALA A 333 -25.91 -22.21 17.93
C ALA A 333 -24.68 -22.36 18.84
N ASN A 334 -23.46 -22.27 18.29
CA ASN A 334 -22.24 -22.30 19.08
C ASN A 334 -22.09 -21.06 19.98
N THR A 335 -22.40 -19.87 19.47
CA THR A 335 -22.32 -18.64 20.27
C THR A 335 -23.31 -18.67 21.44
N LEU A 336 -24.56 -19.09 21.21
CA LEU A 336 -25.59 -19.17 22.24
C LEU A 336 -25.29 -20.23 23.32
N ARG A 337 -24.54 -21.29 23.00
CA ARG A 337 -24.10 -22.31 23.99
C ARG A 337 -23.09 -21.78 25.00
N HIS A 338 -22.42 -20.67 24.71
CA HIS A 338 -21.37 -20.10 25.55
C HIS A 338 -21.77 -18.83 26.29
N VAL A 339 -23.02 -18.39 26.18
CA VAL A 339 -23.55 -17.29 27.00
C VAL A 339 -24.07 -17.91 28.31
N PRO A 340 -23.47 -17.63 29.48
CA PRO A 340 -24.07 -18.02 30.75
C PRO A 340 -25.40 -17.27 30.90
N LEU A 341 -26.50 -18.03 31.05
CA LEU A 341 -27.85 -17.50 31.28
C LEU A 341 -27.97 -16.77 32.61
#